data_AF-A0A7C7NVD3-F1
#
_entry.id   AF-A0A7C7NVD3-F1
#
_cell.length_a   1.000
_cell.length_b   1.000
_cell.length_c   1.000
_cell.angle_alpha   90.00
_cell.angle_beta   90.00
_cell.angle_gamma   90.00
#
_symmetry.space_group_name_H-M   'P 1'
#
loop_
_entity.id
_entity.type
_entity.pdbx_description
1 polymer ?
#
loop_
_entity_poly.entity_id
_entity_poly.type
_entity_poly.pdbx_seq_one_letter_code
_entity_poly.pdbx_strand_id
1 'polypeptide(L)'
;MVSTQKDPVLAVLSLSGGNDGIHTVIPYANPLYRDFRPSLSVPEEQVLKLNDEVGLNPSMGPLKKFWDEGKLAVFLGIGYPNPSYSHFR
;
A
#
# COMPACT_ATOMS: atom_id res chain seq x y z
N MET A 1 9.56 1.91 -43.68
CA MET A 1 8.81 2.54 -42.58
C MET A 1 9.41 2.05 -41.29
N VAL A 2 9.87 2.94 -40.40
CA VAL A 2 10.40 2.55 -39.09
C VAL A 2 9.20 2.44 -38.14
N SER A 3 9.05 1.29 -37.48
CA SER A 3 8.04 1.10 -36.43
C SER A 3 8.34 2.06 -35.27
N THR A 4 7.37 2.90 -34.91
CA THR A 4 7.44 3.83 -33.78
C THR A 4 6.83 3.26 -32.50
N GLN A 5 6.34 2.00 -32.53
CA GLN A 5 5.71 1.37 -31.38
C GLN A 5 6.79 0.78 -30.46
N LYS A 6 6.92 1.34 -29.25
CA LYS A 6 7.75 0.78 -28.19
C LYS A 6 6.95 -0.24 -27.39
N ASP A 7 7.63 -1.33 -27.02
CA ASP A 7 7.08 -2.31 -26.10
C ASP A 7 6.77 -1.66 -24.73
N PRO A 8 5.77 -2.18 -23.99
CA PRO A 8 5.50 -1.75 -22.62
C PRO A 8 6.74 -1.94 -21.73
N VAL A 9 7.05 -0.93 -20.94
CA VAL A 9 8.16 -0.98 -19.98
C VAL A 9 7.60 -1.25 -18.59
N LEU A 10 8.10 -2.29 -17.93
CA LEU A 10 7.84 -2.54 -16.51
C LEU A 10 8.96 -1.92 -15.66
N ALA A 11 8.61 -0.93 -14.85
CA ALA A 11 9.49 -0.40 -13.82
C ALA A 11 9.12 -1.00 -12.46
N VAL A 12 10.09 -1.63 -11.80
CA VAL A 12 9.90 -2.22 -10.46
C VAL A 12 10.70 -1.41 -9.45
N LEU A 13 10.01 -0.85 -8.45
CA LEU A 13 10.63 -0.15 -7.33
C LEU A 13 10.53 -1.05 -6.10
N SER A 14 11.67 -1.49 -5.59
CA SER A 14 11.77 -2.20 -4.31
C SER A 14 12.26 -1.25 -3.24
N LEU A 15 11.51 -1.12 -2.15
CA LEU A 15 11.85 -0.27 -1.02
C LEU A 15 12.47 -1.13 0.08
N SER A 16 13.78 -0.97 0.31
CA SER A 16 14.48 -1.57 1.46
C SER A 16 14.27 -0.73 2.71
N GLY A 17 14.06 -1.36 3.87
CA GLY A 17 14.00 -0.64 5.15
C GLY A 17 12.75 -0.86 6.00
N GLY A 18 11.92 -1.87 5.68
CA GLY A 18 10.81 -2.29 6.54
C GLY A 18 9.63 -1.32 6.50
N ASN A 19 8.98 -1.18 5.34
CA ASN A 19 7.70 -0.46 5.26
C ASN A 19 6.68 -1.11 6.20
N ASP A 20 6.07 -0.33 7.11
CA ASP A 20 4.85 -0.76 7.81
C ASP A 20 3.68 -0.73 6.83
N GLY A 21 3.37 -1.90 6.26
CA GLY A 21 2.28 -2.05 5.29
C GLY A 21 0.91 -1.68 5.86
N ILE A 22 0.70 -1.85 7.17
CA ILE A 22 -0.56 -1.52 7.85
C ILE A 22 -0.67 0.00 8.12
N HIS A 23 0.46 0.71 8.15
CA HIS A 23 0.46 2.16 8.22
C HIS A 23 0.41 2.81 6.82
N THR A 24 0.81 2.09 5.77
CA THR A 24 0.66 2.51 4.37
C THR A 24 -0.77 2.32 3.85
N VAL A 25 -1.33 1.12 4.06
CA VAL A 25 -2.71 0.74 3.74
C VAL A 25 -3.40 0.36 5.04
N ILE A 26 -4.22 1.29 5.54
CA ILE A 26 -4.78 1.30 6.88
C ILE A 26 -6.11 0.54 6.88
N PRO A 27 -6.26 -0.54 7.67
CA PRO A 27 -7.53 -1.24 7.88
C PRO A 27 -8.37 -0.48 8.91
N TYR A 28 -8.83 0.72 8.53
CA TYR A 28 -9.44 1.68 9.45
C TYR A 28 -10.75 1.18 10.08
N ALA A 29 -11.46 0.28 9.40
CA ALA A 29 -12.70 -0.32 9.88
C ALA A 29 -12.47 -1.43 10.92
N ASN A 30 -11.23 -1.91 11.08
CA ASN A 30 -10.90 -2.93 12.06
C ASN A 30 -10.57 -2.29 13.42
N PRO A 31 -11.34 -2.55 14.49
CA PRO A 31 -11.08 -1.94 15.81
C PRO A 31 -9.70 -2.33 16.36
N LEU A 32 -9.22 -3.53 16.05
CA LEU A 32 -7.90 -4.01 16.48
C LEU A 32 -6.75 -3.15 15.95
N TYR A 33 -6.94 -2.43 14.83
CA TYR A 33 -5.94 -1.48 14.34
C TYR A 33 -5.65 -0.40 15.37
N ARG A 34 -6.69 0.20 15.97
CA ARG A 34 -6.54 1.25 16.99
C ARG A 34 -6.05 0.67 18.30
N ASP A 35 -6.62 -0.45 18.73
CA ASP A 35 -6.27 -1.10 20.00
C ASP A 35 -4.79 -1.51 20.06
N PHE A 36 -4.25 -2.05 18.97
CA PHE A 36 -2.85 -2.48 18.90
C PHE A 36 -1.88 -1.40 18.41
N ARG A 37 -2.36 -0.20 18.04
CA ARG A 37 -1.51 0.93 17.60
C ARG A 37 -1.88 2.24 18.29
N PRO A 38 -1.84 2.32 19.63
CA PRO A 38 -2.28 3.51 20.36
C PRO A 38 -1.49 4.78 20.00
N SER A 39 -0.21 4.67 19.65
CA SER A 39 0.64 5.80 19.25
C SER A 39 0.81 5.97 17.73
N LEU A 40 0.39 4.99 16.93
CA LEU A 40 0.63 4.94 15.49
C LEU A 40 -0.65 4.91 14.66
N SER A 41 -1.82 4.79 15.29
CA SER A 41 -3.08 4.76 14.57
C SER A 41 -3.38 6.14 13.97
N VAL A 42 -3.82 6.14 12.72
CA VAL A 42 -4.31 7.35 12.05
C VAL A 42 -5.80 7.53 12.36
N PRO A 43 -6.26 8.73 12.73
CA PRO A 43 -7.67 9.01 12.90
C PRO A 43 -8.47 8.72 11.63
N GLU A 44 -9.64 8.11 11.76
CA GLU A 44 -10.43 7.61 10.63
C GLU A 44 -10.80 8.73 9.64
N GLU A 45 -11.07 9.93 10.16
CA GLU A 45 -11.39 11.13 9.37
C GLU A 45 -10.23 11.62 8.50
N GLN A 46 -8.99 11.22 8.80
CA GLN A 46 -7.81 11.56 8.00
C GLN A 46 -7.48 10.46 6.97
N VAL A 47 -8.05 9.26 7.13
CA VAL A 47 -7.77 8.13 6.24
C VAL A 47 -8.36 8.38 4.85
N LEU A 48 -7.53 8.20 3.82
CA LEU A 48 -7.95 8.30 2.43
C LEU A 48 -8.64 6.99 2.01
N LYS A 49 -9.94 6.87 2.30
CA LYS A 49 -10.72 5.64 2.10
C LYS A 49 -10.62 5.13 0.66
N LEU A 50 -10.26 3.85 0.51
CA LEU A 50 -10.23 3.15 -0.78
C LEU A 50 -11.51 2.36 -1.00
N ASN A 51 -12.04 1.77 0.06
CA ASN A 51 -13.34 1.10 0.17
C ASN A 51 -13.81 1.18 1.64
N ASP A 52 -14.82 0.39 2.02
CA ASP A 52 -15.40 0.40 3.37
C ASP A 52 -14.51 -0.23 4.46
N GLU A 53 -13.41 -0.89 4.09
CA GLU A 53 -12.55 -1.65 5.00
C GLU A 53 -11.16 -1.01 5.18
N VAL A 54 -10.58 -0.53 4.08
CA VAL A 54 -9.20 -0.04 4.01
C VAL A 54 -9.08 1.32 3.35
N GLY A 55 -8.04 2.06 3.72
CA GLY A 55 -7.70 3.37 3.16
C GLY A 55 -6.20 3.62 3.13
N LEU A 56 -5.76 4.64 2.40
CA LEU A 56 -4.35 5.04 2.40
C LEU A 56 -4.05 6.00 3.55
N ASN A 57 -2.81 5.99 3.99
CA ASN A 57 -2.26 7.02 4.87
C ASN A 57 -2.45 8.44 4.27
N PRO A 58 -2.70 9.49 5.08
CA PRO A 58 -2.80 10.87 4.60
C PRO A 58 -1.61 11.30 3.72
N SER A 59 -0.40 10.87 4.06
CA SER A 59 0.82 11.18 3.29
C SER A 59 0.84 10.58 1.88
N MET A 60 -0.05 9.63 1.59
CA MET A 60 -0.21 8.99 0.28
C MET A 60 -1.23 9.72 -0.62
N GLY A 61 -1.66 10.93 -0.25
CA GLY A 61 -2.56 11.78 -1.04
C GLY A 61 -2.27 11.81 -2.55
N PRO A 62 -1.00 11.96 -3.00
CA PRO A 62 -0.65 11.95 -4.42
C PRO A 62 -1.04 10.67 -5.18
N LEU A 63 -1.19 9.53 -4.48
CA LEU A 63 -1.56 8.24 -5.07
C LEU A 63 -3.08 8.01 -5.12
N LYS A 64 -3.86 8.67 -4.25
CA LYS A 64 -5.32 8.52 -4.19
C LYS A 64 -6.00 8.84 -5.53
N LYS A 65 -5.52 9.86 -6.25
CA LYS A 65 -6.05 10.20 -7.58
C LYS A 65 -5.98 9.02 -8.56
N PHE A 66 -4.91 8.23 -8.51
CA PHE A 66 -4.74 7.10 -9.42
C PHE A 66 -5.63 5.93 -9.03
N TRP A 67 -5.94 5.77 -7.74
CA TRP A 67 -6.98 4.84 -7.31
C TRP A 67 -8.34 5.22 -7.87
N ASP A 68 -8.71 6.49 -7.72
CA ASP A 68 -10.01 7.00 -8.18
C ASP A 68 -10.17 6.91 -9.70
N GLU A 69 -9.07 7.02 -10.45
CA GLU A 69 -9.03 6.83 -11.90
C GLU A 69 -8.95 5.34 -12.33
N GLY A 70 -8.91 4.39 -11.41
CA GLY A 70 -8.76 2.95 -11.72
C GLY A 70 -7.37 2.56 -12.24
N LYS A 71 -6.35 3.39 -11.97
CA LYS A 71 -4.96 3.23 -12.43
C LYS A 71 -3.99 2.79 -11.33
N LEU A 72 -4.49 2.53 -10.12
CA LEU A 72 -3.72 1.99 -9.00
C LEU A 72 -4.41 0.72 -8.49
N ALA A 73 -3.61 -0.31 -8.22
CA ALA A 73 -4.05 -1.52 -7.55
C ALA A 73 -3.20 -1.74 -6.29
N VAL A 74 -3.83 -2.28 -5.25
CA VAL A 74 -3.19 -2.61 -3.98
C VAL A 74 -3.37 -4.10 -3.74
N PHE A 75 -2.28 -4.80 -3.47
CA PHE A 75 -2.28 -6.23 -3.16
C PHE A 75 -1.79 -6.43 -1.73
N LEU A 76 -2.69 -6.85 -0.85
CA LEU A 76 -2.40 -7.13 0.57
C LEU A 76 -2.11 -8.62 0.77
N GLY A 77 -1.35 -8.95 1.82
CA GLY A 77 -1.10 -10.34 2.20
C GLY A 77 -0.20 -11.13 1.24
N ILE A 78 0.60 -10.45 0.43
CA ILE A 78 1.57 -11.10 -0.45
C ILE A 78 2.70 -11.72 0.37
N GLY A 79 2.96 -13.00 0.15
CA GLY A 79 3.99 -13.77 0.81
C GLY A 79 4.37 -15.02 0.01
N TYR A 80 5.25 -15.83 0.57
CA TYR A 80 5.68 -17.10 -0.01
C TYR A 80 5.66 -18.20 1.05
N PRO A 81 5.51 -19.49 0.67
CA PRO A 81 5.51 -20.59 1.62
C PRO A 81 6.82 -20.65 2.41
N ASN A 82 6.73 -20.92 3.72
CA ASN A 82 7.88 -21.02 4.64
C ASN A 82 8.79 -19.78 4.60
N PRO A 83 8.26 -18.59 4.95
CA PRO A 83 9.04 -17.36 4.85
C PRO A 83 10.25 -17.38 5.78
N SER A 84 11.38 -16.90 5.26
CA SER A 84 12.51 -16.53 6.08
C SER A 84 12.17 -15.30 6.90
N TYR A 85 12.35 -15.40 8.21
CA TYR A 85 12.29 -14.24 9.09
C TYR A 85 13.64 -13.50 9.21
N SER A 86 14.72 -14.06 8.63
CA SER A 86 16.01 -13.37 8.56
C SER A 86 15.95 -12.21 7.57
N HIS A 87 16.36 -11.05 8.04
CA HIS A 87 16.60 -9.86 7.23
C HIS A 87 17.97 -9.90 6.53
N PHE A 88 18.86 -10.81 6.94
CA PHE A 88 20.21 -10.96 6.40
C PHE A 88 20.25 -12.26 5.59
N ARG A 89 20.22 -12.12 4.26
CA ARG A 89 20.54 -13.16 3.28
C ARG A 89 21.25 -12.50 2.11
#